data_AF-A0A2N2UY17-F1
#
_entry.id   AF-A0A2N2UY17-F1
#
_cell.length_a   1.000
_cell.length_b   1.000
_cell.length_c   1.000
_cell.angle_alpha   90.00
_cell.angle_beta   90.00
_cell.angle_gamma   90.00
#
_symmetry.space_group_name_H-M   'P 1'
#
loop_
_entity.id
_entity.type
_entity.pdbx_description
1 polymer ?
#
loop_
_entity_poly.entity_id
_entity_poly.type
_entity_poly.pdbx_seq_one_letter_code
_entity_poly.pdbx_strand_id
1 'polypeptide(L)'
;GLPLAEVRAFSIDDAATTEIDDALSVTPRADGGWLIGIHIAAPGLGFGPASGLGQIARQRLSTVYMPGNKITMLPESVVDQFTLAAGRTLPALSLYLDVASDFRLRGQESRLECVPIVANLRHHDIEPVFNEATLAAGLPEFPFRDELKLLWEFATVLQAGRGKSDNVSRKEYSFSIDWEAAGIDGPGRACIVERPRGSPLDTLVAELMIVANATWGGMLRDAGIPALYRVQSAGKVRMSTVAAAHEGLGVDCYAWSTSPLRRYCDLLNQWQLIALLRGEPPSFAKKSSELFAALRDFELTYASYAEFQRAMERYWCLNWLLQERIDIFEAHVLKESLVRAADLPLVLRLPSLPDLAQTPRGARVRLALEAVDLLALDARGRFLERVAAAETIEALDEEDVEIAVATPSVAPLAEPGANHAAG
;
A
#
# COMPACT_ATOMS: atom_id res chain seq x y z
N GLY A 1 -12.40 -11.67 -30.06
CA GLY A 1 -12.05 -10.52 -29.22
C GLY A 1 -12.72 -10.68 -27.88
N LEU A 2 -12.24 -9.98 -26.84
CA LEU A 2 -12.95 -9.95 -25.55
C LEU A 2 -14.30 -9.23 -25.71
N PRO A 3 -15.36 -9.64 -25.00
CA PRO A 3 -16.63 -8.93 -24.99
C PRO A 3 -16.45 -7.52 -24.41
N LEU A 4 -17.25 -6.56 -24.87
CA LEU A 4 -17.29 -5.20 -24.31
C LEU A 4 -18.19 -5.19 -23.08
N ALA A 5 -17.73 -4.63 -21.98
CA ALA A 5 -18.53 -4.43 -20.78
C ALA A 5 -19.47 -3.22 -20.95
N GLU A 6 -20.75 -3.42 -20.64
CA GLU A 6 -21.78 -2.36 -20.64
C GLU A 6 -21.83 -1.65 -19.29
N VAL A 7 -20.71 -1.07 -18.87
CA VAL A 7 -20.57 -0.40 -17.58
C VAL A 7 -19.96 0.99 -17.74
N ARG A 8 -20.06 1.80 -16.68
CA ARG A 8 -19.35 3.08 -16.56
C ARG A 8 -18.33 2.94 -15.43
N ALA A 9 -17.11 2.52 -15.77
CA ALA A 9 -16.08 2.25 -14.76
C ALA A 9 -15.21 3.47 -14.48
N PHE A 10 -14.79 3.65 -13.24
CA PHE A 10 -13.90 4.72 -12.81
C PHE A 10 -12.86 4.20 -11.81
N SER A 11 -11.65 4.76 -11.80
CA SER A 11 -10.63 4.43 -10.79
C SER A 11 -10.57 5.49 -9.69
N ILE A 12 -9.95 5.15 -8.55
CA ILE A 12 -9.67 6.06 -7.45
C ILE A 12 -8.21 5.83 -7.06
N ASP A 13 -7.36 6.82 -7.27
CA ASP A 13 -5.92 6.66 -7.03
C ASP A 13 -5.28 7.95 -6.49
N ASP A 14 -4.04 7.84 -6.03
CA ASP A 14 -3.19 8.99 -5.80
C ASP A 14 -2.88 9.80 -7.06
N ALA A 15 -2.60 11.09 -6.89
CA ALA A 15 -2.24 12.01 -7.97
C ALA A 15 -1.05 11.52 -8.82
N ALA A 16 -0.07 10.85 -8.19
CA ALA A 16 1.14 10.34 -8.85
C ALA A 16 0.97 8.93 -9.47
N THR A 17 -0.21 8.30 -9.33
CA THR A 17 -0.42 6.94 -9.84
C THR A 17 -0.55 6.93 -11.35
N THR A 18 0.44 6.30 -12.01
CA THR A 18 0.40 6.02 -13.47
C THR A 18 0.14 4.55 -13.81
N GLU A 19 0.33 3.63 -12.85
CA GLU A 19 0.01 2.21 -13.01
C GLU A 19 -1.36 1.94 -12.37
N ILE A 20 -2.42 2.43 -13.00
CA ILE A 20 -3.80 2.23 -12.53
C ILE A 20 -4.21 0.77 -12.80
N ASP A 21 -4.22 -0.02 -11.73
CA ASP A 21 -4.53 -1.45 -11.77
C ASP A 21 -6.03 -1.74 -11.67
N ASP A 22 -6.80 -0.91 -10.94
CA ASP A 22 -8.18 -1.20 -10.60
C ASP A 22 -9.15 -0.06 -10.96
N ALA A 23 -10.38 -0.45 -11.25
CA ALA A 23 -11.51 0.45 -11.48
C ALA A 23 -12.80 -0.20 -10.95
N LEU A 24 -13.77 0.63 -10.61
CA LEU A 24 -15.04 0.25 -10.02
C LEU A 24 -16.20 0.70 -10.92
N SER A 25 -17.30 -0.03 -10.91
CA SER A 25 -18.55 0.40 -11.55
C SER A 25 -19.76 0.06 -10.70
N VAL A 26 -20.82 0.85 -10.83
CA VAL A 26 -22.11 0.63 -10.16
C VAL A 26 -23.20 0.70 -11.22
N THR A 27 -24.00 -0.36 -11.32
CA THR A 27 -25.15 -0.42 -12.24
C THR A 27 -26.41 -0.75 -11.44
N PRO A 28 -27.40 0.15 -11.35
CA PRO A 28 -28.68 -0.14 -10.71
C PRO A 28 -29.41 -1.31 -11.39
N ARG A 29 -30.11 -2.11 -10.59
CA ARG A 29 -30.98 -3.20 -11.06
C ARG A 29 -32.44 -2.77 -10.98
N ALA A 30 -33.29 -3.37 -11.82
CA ALA A 30 -34.72 -3.07 -11.88
C ALA A 30 -35.48 -3.40 -10.56
N ASP A 31 -34.93 -4.29 -9.74
CA ASP A 31 -35.48 -4.70 -8.45
C ASP A 31 -34.98 -3.85 -7.27
N GLY A 32 -34.24 -2.76 -7.54
CA GLY A 32 -33.71 -1.84 -6.54
C GLY A 32 -32.37 -2.25 -5.92
N GLY A 33 -31.77 -3.37 -6.35
CA GLY A 33 -30.39 -3.71 -6.03
C GLY A 33 -29.37 -3.06 -6.97
N TRP A 34 -28.13 -3.54 -6.90
CA TRP A 34 -27.02 -3.05 -7.72
C TRP A 34 -26.14 -4.19 -8.20
N LEU A 35 -25.59 -4.03 -9.40
CA LEU A 35 -24.44 -4.78 -9.87
C LEU A 35 -23.20 -3.91 -9.64
N ILE A 36 -22.33 -4.33 -8.73
CA ILE A 36 -21.06 -3.66 -8.45
C ILE A 36 -19.95 -4.40 -9.19
N GLY A 37 -19.21 -3.70 -10.05
CA GLY A 37 -18.07 -4.25 -10.77
C GLY A 37 -16.74 -3.82 -10.14
N ILE A 38 -15.83 -4.78 -9.99
CA ILE A 38 -14.42 -4.57 -9.65
C ILE A 38 -13.62 -5.04 -10.86
N HIS A 39 -12.93 -4.12 -11.53
CA HIS A 39 -12.26 -4.35 -12.81
C HIS A 39 -10.76 -4.21 -12.61
N ILE A 40 -10.01 -5.28 -12.85
CA ILE A 40 -8.55 -5.27 -12.70
C ILE A 40 -7.89 -5.35 -14.08
N ALA A 41 -6.95 -4.44 -14.35
CA ALA A 41 -6.11 -4.44 -15.54
C ALA A 41 -5.59 -5.85 -15.83
N ALA A 42 -5.63 -6.29 -17.08
CA ALA A 42 -5.30 -7.67 -17.44
C ALA A 42 -4.06 -7.81 -18.35
N PRO A 43 -2.86 -7.38 -17.91
CA PRO A 43 -1.62 -7.60 -18.66
C PRO A 43 -1.35 -9.08 -18.95
N GLY A 44 -1.84 -9.99 -18.10
CA GLY A 44 -1.73 -11.44 -18.31
C GLY A 44 -2.47 -11.96 -19.55
N LEU A 45 -3.37 -11.17 -20.15
CA LEU A 45 -3.98 -11.49 -21.45
C LEU A 45 -3.07 -11.12 -22.63
N GLY A 46 -2.13 -10.19 -22.43
CA GLY A 46 -1.23 -9.70 -23.48
C GLY A 46 0.05 -10.51 -23.62
N PHE A 47 0.54 -11.10 -22.54
CA PHE A 47 1.76 -11.91 -22.56
C PHE A 47 1.73 -13.01 -21.48
N GLY A 48 2.44 -14.11 -21.76
CA GLY A 48 2.56 -15.25 -20.84
C GLY A 48 3.91 -15.29 -20.10
N PRO A 49 4.06 -16.21 -19.14
CA PRO A 49 5.25 -16.30 -18.28
C PRO A 49 6.55 -16.60 -19.03
N ALA A 50 6.50 -17.37 -20.12
CA ALA A 50 7.68 -17.72 -20.92
C ALA A 50 8.17 -16.60 -21.84
N SER A 51 7.39 -15.53 -22.02
CA SER A 51 7.73 -14.40 -22.90
C SER A 51 8.87 -13.55 -22.32
N GLY A 52 9.51 -12.73 -23.15
CA GLY A 52 10.50 -11.75 -22.67
C GLY A 52 9.93 -10.77 -21.63
N LEU A 53 8.66 -10.37 -21.78
CA LEU A 53 7.96 -9.54 -20.79
C LEU A 53 7.71 -10.30 -19.48
N GLY A 54 7.34 -11.57 -19.55
CA GLY A 54 7.21 -12.45 -18.39
C GLY A 54 8.52 -12.59 -17.62
N GLN A 55 9.65 -12.70 -18.33
CA GLN A 55 10.99 -12.74 -17.73
C GLN A 55 11.37 -11.42 -17.05
N ILE A 56 11.07 -10.26 -17.67
CA ILE A 56 11.29 -8.94 -17.06
C ILE A 56 10.48 -8.81 -15.76
N ALA A 57 9.18 -9.17 -15.80
CA ALA A 57 8.32 -9.12 -14.62
C ALA A 57 8.84 -10.06 -13.52
N ARG A 58 9.33 -11.25 -13.89
CA ARG A 58 9.91 -12.23 -12.96
C ARG A 58 11.25 -11.79 -12.36
N GLN A 59 12.03 -10.99 -13.10
CA GLN A 59 13.30 -10.44 -12.64
C GLN A 59 13.10 -9.25 -11.70
N ARG A 60 12.12 -8.38 -11.98
CA ARG A 60 11.84 -7.18 -11.18
C ARG A 60 10.92 -7.44 -9.99
N LEU A 61 9.98 -8.38 -10.11
CA LEU A 61 9.03 -8.85 -9.09
C LEU A 61 8.02 -7.83 -8.55
N SER A 62 8.39 -6.56 -8.42
CA SER A 62 7.54 -5.49 -7.93
C SER A 62 8.02 -4.13 -8.45
N THR A 63 7.12 -3.17 -8.53
CA THR A 63 7.48 -1.75 -8.68
C THR A 63 8.16 -1.26 -7.39
N VAL A 64 9.24 -0.50 -7.53
CA VAL A 64 9.95 0.16 -6.43
C VAL A 64 9.57 1.64 -6.41
N TYR A 65 8.84 2.04 -5.38
CA TYR A 65 8.50 3.44 -5.11
C TYR A 65 9.64 4.16 -4.38
N MET A 66 9.82 5.44 -4.68
CA MET A 66 10.71 6.37 -4.01
C MET A 66 9.97 7.72 -3.88
N PRO A 67 10.32 8.58 -2.92
CA PRO A 67 9.74 9.93 -2.87
C PRO A 67 9.91 10.67 -4.21
N GLY A 68 8.78 10.98 -4.84
CA GLY A 68 8.73 11.66 -6.14
C GLY A 68 9.14 10.82 -7.38
N ASN A 69 9.42 9.52 -7.25
CA ASN A 69 9.81 8.69 -8.40
C ASN A 69 9.45 7.20 -8.21
N LYS A 70 9.52 6.39 -9.27
CA LYS A 70 9.37 4.94 -9.18
C LYS A 70 10.11 4.23 -10.29
N ILE A 71 10.49 2.98 -10.02
CA ILE A 71 10.98 2.03 -11.01
C ILE A 71 9.91 0.96 -11.19
N THR A 72 9.25 0.97 -12.34
CA THR A 72 8.11 0.09 -12.63
C THR A 72 8.53 -1.37 -12.83
N MET A 73 7.68 -2.31 -12.40
CA MET A 73 7.88 -3.74 -12.64
C MET A 73 7.85 -4.05 -14.13
N LEU A 74 6.89 -3.47 -14.85
CA LEU A 74 6.76 -3.64 -16.30
C LEU A 74 7.36 -2.43 -17.03
N PRO A 75 7.85 -2.59 -18.27
CA PRO A 75 8.21 -1.45 -19.10
C PRO A 75 7.02 -0.49 -19.27
N GLU A 76 7.29 0.81 -19.31
CA GLU A 76 6.27 1.86 -19.44
C GLU A 76 5.35 1.64 -20.65
N SER A 77 5.93 1.27 -21.80
CA SER A 77 5.16 0.96 -23.01
C SER A 77 4.20 -0.22 -22.86
N VAL A 78 4.43 -1.12 -21.90
CA VAL A 78 3.49 -2.20 -21.56
C VAL A 78 2.45 -1.68 -20.60
N VAL A 79 2.84 -0.94 -19.56
CA VAL A 79 1.90 -0.30 -18.62
C VAL A 79 0.87 0.53 -19.39
N ASP A 80 1.31 1.35 -20.35
CA ASP A 80 0.43 2.18 -21.19
C ASP A 80 -0.62 1.39 -21.99
N GLN A 81 -0.42 0.10 -22.24
CA GLN A 81 -1.39 -0.74 -22.95
C GLN A 81 -2.48 -1.30 -22.03
N PHE A 82 -2.23 -1.35 -20.71
CA PHE A 82 -3.08 -2.06 -19.76
C PHE A 82 -3.59 -1.19 -18.61
N THR A 83 -2.89 -0.10 -18.27
CA THR A 83 -3.33 0.82 -17.22
C THR A 83 -4.70 1.35 -17.54
N LEU A 84 -5.63 1.26 -16.57
CA LEU A 84 -7.04 1.61 -16.70
C LEU A 84 -7.26 3.13 -16.81
N ALA A 85 -6.70 3.75 -17.85
CA ALA A 85 -6.76 5.18 -18.10
C ALA A 85 -8.11 5.61 -18.68
N ALA A 86 -8.61 6.74 -18.20
CA ALA A 86 -9.89 7.34 -18.58
C ALA A 86 -9.94 7.67 -20.09
N GLY A 87 -11.14 7.54 -20.66
CA GLY A 87 -11.39 7.72 -22.09
C GLY A 87 -10.97 6.53 -22.95
N ARG A 88 -10.48 5.43 -22.35
CA ARG A 88 -10.07 4.22 -23.06
C ARG A 88 -10.91 3.02 -22.69
N THR A 89 -10.90 2.03 -23.57
CA THR A 89 -11.53 0.73 -23.38
C THR A 89 -10.43 -0.32 -23.32
N LEU A 90 -10.29 -0.98 -22.17
CA LEU A 90 -9.09 -1.74 -21.85
C LEU A 90 -9.41 -3.15 -21.35
N PRO A 91 -8.56 -4.14 -21.65
CA PRO A 91 -8.77 -5.51 -21.20
C PRO A 91 -8.65 -5.61 -19.68
N ALA A 92 -9.65 -6.22 -19.06
CA ALA A 92 -9.71 -6.42 -17.62
C ALA A 92 -10.17 -7.84 -17.26
N LEU A 93 -9.72 -8.28 -16.08
CA LEU A 93 -10.31 -9.36 -15.32
C LEU A 93 -11.28 -8.71 -14.32
N SER A 94 -12.57 -8.87 -14.57
CA SER A 94 -13.63 -8.25 -13.78
C SER A 94 -14.25 -9.24 -12.81
N LEU A 95 -14.59 -8.79 -11.61
CA LEU A 95 -15.47 -9.44 -10.66
C LEU A 95 -16.73 -8.60 -10.50
N TYR A 96 -17.89 -9.18 -10.80
CA TYR A 96 -19.19 -8.58 -10.60
C TYR A 96 -19.84 -9.16 -9.34
N LEU A 97 -20.41 -8.28 -8.53
CA LEU A 97 -21.13 -8.59 -7.30
C LEU A 97 -22.60 -8.19 -7.48
N ASP A 98 -23.52 -9.14 -7.35
CA ASP A 98 -24.96 -8.86 -7.31
C ASP A 98 -25.38 -8.54 -5.87
N VAL A 99 -25.73 -7.28 -5.62
CA VAL A 99 -25.94 -6.73 -4.29
C VAL A 99 -27.39 -6.30 -4.13
N ALA A 100 -28.03 -6.78 -3.07
CA ALA A 100 -29.39 -6.43 -2.73
C ALA A 100 -29.51 -4.96 -2.25
N SER A 101 -30.73 -4.43 -2.23
CA SER A 101 -31.03 -3.11 -1.68
C SER A 101 -30.66 -2.93 -0.20
N ASP A 102 -30.51 -4.04 0.53
CA ASP A 102 -30.07 -4.10 1.93
C ASP A 102 -28.57 -4.47 2.07
N PHE A 103 -27.79 -4.32 0.99
CA PHE A 103 -26.36 -4.64 0.90
C PHE A 103 -25.97 -6.12 1.05
N ARG A 104 -26.93 -7.04 1.12
CA ARG A 104 -26.62 -8.47 1.11
C ARG A 104 -26.11 -8.91 -0.26
N LEU A 105 -24.95 -9.57 -0.29
CA LEU A 105 -24.42 -10.21 -1.50
C LEU A 105 -25.29 -11.43 -1.89
N ARG A 106 -25.78 -11.44 -3.11
CA ARG A 106 -26.64 -12.50 -3.67
C ARG A 106 -25.88 -13.46 -4.57
N GLY A 107 -24.87 -12.96 -5.26
CA GLY A 107 -24.10 -13.73 -6.22
C GLY A 107 -22.88 -12.96 -6.70
N GLN A 108 -22.00 -13.68 -7.38
CA GLN A 108 -20.78 -13.12 -7.95
C GLN A 108 -20.41 -13.84 -9.24
N GLU A 109 -19.78 -13.11 -10.16
CA GLU A 109 -19.38 -13.64 -11.47
C GLU A 109 -18.07 -12.99 -11.90
N SER A 110 -17.12 -13.79 -12.42
CA SER A 110 -15.87 -13.27 -12.97
C SER A 110 -15.87 -13.32 -14.49
N ARG A 111 -15.33 -12.28 -15.15
CA ARG A 111 -15.31 -12.15 -16.61
C ARG A 111 -13.96 -11.66 -17.13
N LEU A 112 -13.59 -12.12 -18.32
CA LEU A 112 -12.53 -11.53 -19.13
C LEU A 112 -13.18 -10.68 -20.21
N GLU A 113 -12.95 -9.38 -20.19
CA GLU A 113 -13.69 -8.42 -21.02
C GLU A 113 -12.87 -7.16 -21.29
N CYS A 114 -13.38 -6.29 -22.17
CA CYS A 114 -12.88 -4.94 -22.37
C CYS A 114 -13.78 -3.95 -21.62
N VAL A 115 -13.21 -3.14 -20.73
CA VAL A 115 -13.97 -2.22 -19.86
C VAL A 115 -13.72 -0.77 -20.30
N PRO A 116 -14.77 0.01 -20.61
CA PRO A 116 -14.64 1.45 -20.85
C PRO A 116 -14.46 2.20 -19.52
N ILE A 117 -13.33 2.90 -19.39
CA ILE A 117 -13.02 3.73 -18.22
C ILE A 117 -13.46 5.16 -18.50
N VAL A 118 -14.43 5.65 -17.74
CA VAL A 118 -15.02 6.99 -17.93
C VAL A 118 -14.32 8.07 -17.12
N ALA A 119 -13.62 7.73 -16.03
CA ALA A 119 -12.91 8.67 -15.19
C ALA A 119 -11.78 7.99 -14.40
N ASN A 120 -10.73 8.74 -14.09
CA ASN A 120 -9.76 8.38 -13.06
C ASN A 120 -9.83 9.48 -11.99
N LEU A 121 -10.43 9.16 -10.85
CA LEU A 121 -10.58 10.09 -9.73
C LEU A 121 -9.28 10.15 -8.93
N ARG A 122 -9.04 11.27 -8.26
CA ARG A 122 -7.84 11.47 -7.44
C ARG A 122 -8.19 11.76 -5.99
N HIS A 123 -7.46 11.14 -5.07
CA HIS A 123 -7.65 11.31 -3.63
C HIS A 123 -7.69 12.79 -3.23
N HIS A 124 -6.72 13.58 -3.69
CA HIS A 124 -6.64 15.01 -3.35
C HIS A 124 -7.86 15.85 -3.78
N ASP A 125 -8.59 15.43 -4.82
CA ASP A 125 -9.79 16.11 -5.30
C ASP A 125 -11.06 15.66 -4.55
N ILE A 126 -11.10 14.38 -4.14
CA ILE A 126 -12.30 13.75 -3.58
C ILE A 126 -12.32 13.78 -2.06
N GLU A 127 -11.19 13.56 -1.38
CA GLU A 127 -11.11 13.56 0.10
C GLU A 127 -11.66 14.84 0.76
N PRO A 128 -11.46 16.06 0.21
CA PRO A 128 -12.03 17.28 0.80
C PRO A 128 -13.57 17.30 0.81
N VAL A 129 -14.21 16.58 -0.11
CA VAL A 129 -15.68 16.53 -0.27
C VAL A 129 -16.29 15.19 0.14
N PHE A 130 -15.47 14.18 0.39
CA PHE A 130 -15.86 12.83 0.80
C PHE A 130 -14.97 12.33 1.95
N ASN A 131 -15.32 12.76 3.15
CA ASN A 131 -14.70 12.40 4.42
C ASN A 131 -15.77 12.18 5.49
N GLU A 132 -15.35 11.78 6.71
CA GLU A 132 -16.25 11.50 7.83
C GLU A 132 -17.19 12.68 8.14
N ALA A 133 -16.66 13.91 8.14
CA ALA A 133 -17.44 15.10 8.46
C ALA A 133 -18.52 15.36 7.39
N THR A 134 -18.17 15.27 6.11
CA THR A 134 -19.13 15.45 5.01
C THR A 134 -20.14 14.31 4.94
N LEU A 135 -19.76 13.07 5.28
CA LEU A 135 -20.70 11.95 5.34
C LEU A 135 -21.72 12.13 6.46
N ALA A 136 -21.29 12.63 7.63
CA ALA A 136 -22.17 12.90 8.76
C ALA A 136 -23.08 14.13 8.53
N ALA A 137 -22.55 15.20 7.94
CA ALA A 137 -23.28 16.45 7.72
C ALA A 137 -24.15 16.44 6.45
N GLY A 138 -23.86 15.54 5.50
CA GLY A 138 -24.45 15.49 4.17
C GLY A 138 -23.44 15.88 3.10
N LEU A 139 -23.26 15.01 2.11
CA LEU A 139 -22.29 15.20 1.03
C LEU A 139 -22.68 16.38 0.13
N PRO A 140 -21.75 17.26 -0.28
CA PRO A 140 -22.00 18.24 -1.35
C PRO A 140 -22.23 17.54 -2.70
N GLU A 141 -22.68 18.29 -3.71
CA GLU A 141 -22.77 17.79 -5.09
C GLU A 141 -21.40 17.74 -5.75
N PHE A 142 -21.03 16.59 -6.32
CA PHE A 142 -19.83 16.40 -7.14
C PHE A 142 -19.97 15.13 -8.01
N PRO A 143 -19.17 14.97 -9.08
CA PRO A 143 -19.23 13.79 -9.94
C PRO A 143 -18.99 12.48 -9.17
N PHE A 144 -19.76 11.43 -9.47
CA PHE A 144 -19.68 10.11 -8.82
C PHE A 144 -20.07 10.08 -7.33
N ARG A 145 -20.67 11.15 -6.79
CA ARG A 145 -21.08 11.24 -5.38
C ARG A 145 -21.92 10.04 -4.94
N ASP A 146 -22.96 9.70 -5.70
CA ASP A 146 -23.91 8.65 -5.31
C ASP A 146 -23.26 7.27 -5.40
N GLU A 147 -22.44 7.03 -6.43
CA GLU A 147 -21.67 5.80 -6.59
C GLU A 147 -20.67 5.62 -5.44
N LEU A 148 -19.88 6.65 -5.09
CA LEU A 148 -18.92 6.58 -3.99
C LEU A 148 -19.60 6.38 -2.63
N LYS A 149 -20.71 7.08 -2.38
CA LYS A 149 -21.48 6.89 -1.15
C LYS A 149 -21.99 5.45 -1.02
N LEU A 150 -22.57 4.91 -2.10
CA LEU A 150 -23.08 3.54 -2.11
C LEU A 150 -21.98 2.49 -1.91
N LEU A 151 -20.85 2.66 -2.61
CA LEU A 151 -19.71 1.76 -2.48
C LEU A 151 -19.11 1.80 -1.08
N TRP A 152 -19.07 2.97 -0.44
CA TRP A 152 -18.61 3.11 0.94
C TRP A 152 -19.58 2.45 1.92
N GLU A 153 -20.89 2.65 1.79
CA GLU A 153 -21.90 1.98 2.64
C GLU A 153 -21.79 0.45 2.51
N PHE A 154 -21.61 -0.05 1.29
CA PHE A 154 -21.38 -1.48 1.05
C PHE A 154 -20.05 -1.96 1.67
N ALA A 155 -18.97 -1.19 1.51
CA ALA A 155 -17.67 -1.49 2.10
C ALA A 155 -17.72 -1.56 3.63
N THR A 156 -18.46 -0.67 4.29
CA THR A 156 -18.68 -0.73 5.74
C THR A 156 -19.41 -2.02 6.16
N VAL A 157 -20.39 -2.47 5.38
CA VAL A 157 -21.07 -3.76 5.62
C VAL A 157 -20.09 -4.93 5.46
N LEU A 158 -19.23 -4.92 4.44
CA LEU A 158 -18.20 -5.94 4.22
C LEU A 158 -17.17 -5.96 5.36
N GLN A 159 -16.72 -4.79 5.81
CA GLN A 159 -15.75 -4.63 6.89
C GLN A 159 -16.31 -5.20 8.20
N ALA A 160 -17.54 -4.80 8.54
CA ALA A 160 -18.25 -5.29 9.71
C ALA A 160 -18.47 -6.80 9.65
N GLY A 161 -18.81 -7.35 8.48
CA GLY A 161 -18.97 -8.78 8.26
C GLY A 161 -17.72 -9.60 8.52
N ARG A 162 -16.52 -9.01 8.36
CA ARG A 162 -15.24 -9.66 8.70
C ARG A 162 -14.83 -9.49 10.16
N GLY A 163 -15.61 -8.78 10.97
CA GLY A 163 -15.36 -8.60 12.40
C GLY A 163 -14.14 -7.73 12.72
N LYS A 164 -13.74 -6.84 11.82
CA LYS A 164 -12.68 -5.86 12.06
C LYS A 164 -13.25 -4.48 12.35
N SER A 165 -12.72 -3.85 13.39
CA SER A 165 -12.78 -2.40 13.61
C SER A 165 -11.50 -1.77 13.09
N ASP A 166 -11.57 -0.52 12.63
CA ASP A 166 -10.40 0.23 12.21
C ASP A 166 -9.31 0.25 13.28
N ASN A 167 -8.06 0.04 12.88
CA ASN A 167 -6.92 0.48 13.68
C ASN A 167 -6.76 1.99 13.42
N VAL A 168 -7.60 2.78 14.11
CA VAL A 168 -7.76 4.24 13.92
C VAL A 168 -6.47 5.04 14.23
N SER A 169 -5.41 4.45 14.79
CA SER A 169 -4.25 5.23 15.26
C SER A 169 -3.04 5.34 14.32
N ARG A 170 -3.05 4.74 13.12
CA ARG A 170 -1.86 4.76 12.24
C ARG A 170 -1.83 5.99 11.33
N LYS A 171 -0.98 6.97 11.67
CA LYS A 171 -0.64 8.08 10.78
C LYS A 171 0.17 7.57 9.57
N GLU A 172 -0.34 7.77 8.36
CA GLU A 172 0.46 7.62 7.14
C GLU A 172 1.03 8.96 6.71
N TYR A 173 2.03 8.93 5.84
CA TYR A 173 2.68 10.13 5.34
C TYR A 173 2.86 10.01 3.84
N SER A 174 2.50 11.08 3.13
CA SER A 174 2.80 11.21 1.71
C SER A 174 4.07 12.03 1.54
N PHE A 175 4.97 11.53 0.70
CA PHE A 175 6.20 12.20 0.35
C PHE A 175 6.14 12.69 -1.10
N SER A 176 6.44 13.97 -1.29
CA SER A 176 6.65 14.55 -2.62
C SER A 176 7.94 15.36 -2.62
N ILE A 177 8.69 15.26 -3.73
CA ILE A 177 9.96 15.98 -3.91
C ILE A 177 9.80 16.91 -5.10
N ASP A 178 9.94 18.20 -4.85
CA ASP A 178 10.01 19.21 -5.90
C ASP A 178 11.48 19.35 -6.35
N TRP A 179 11.81 18.70 -7.46
CA TRP A 179 13.15 18.71 -8.05
C TRP A 179 13.50 20.03 -8.75
N GLU A 180 12.54 20.93 -8.97
CA GLU A 180 12.81 22.26 -9.53
C GLU A 180 13.13 23.28 -8.42
N ALA A 181 12.66 23.03 -7.20
CA ALA A 181 12.97 23.83 -6.04
C ALA A 181 14.37 23.54 -5.45
N ALA A 182 14.93 24.55 -4.79
CA ALA A 182 16.19 24.42 -4.05
C ALA A 182 15.98 23.59 -2.76
N GLY A 183 16.77 22.52 -2.63
CA GLY A 183 16.97 21.77 -1.40
C GLY A 183 18.23 22.24 -0.65
N ILE A 184 18.72 21.40 0.27
CA ILE A 184 19.88 21.73 1.13
C ILE A 184 21.20 21.66 0.37
N ASP A 185 21.42 20.56 -0.37
CA ASP A 185 22.68 20.26 -1.06
C ASP A 185 22.52 20.15 -2.59
N GLY A 186 21.47 20.75 -3.13
CA GLY A 186 21.12 20.68 -4.55
C GLY A 186 19.63 20.86 -4.81
N PRO A 187 19.15 20.59 -6.04
CA PRO A 187 17.73 20.55 -6.34
C PRO A 187 17.02 19.44 -5.58
N GLY A 188 15.75 19.65 -5.21
CA GLY A 188 14.94 18.69 -4.47
C GLY A 188 14.51 19.22 -3.11
N ARG A 189 13.34 19.88 -3.06
CA ARG A 189 12.68 20.25 -1.81
C ARG A 189 11.69 19.16 -1.39
N ALA A 190 11.85 18.64 -0.18
CA ALA A 190 10.96 17.63 0.37
C ALA A 190 9.69 18.25 0.96
N CYS A 191 8.55 17.67 0.62
CA CYS A 191 7.24 17.97 1.19
C CYS A 191 6.67 16.66 1.78
N ILE A 192 6.53 16.63 3.10
CA ILE A 192 6.00 15.50 3.84
C ILE A 192 4.70 15.95 4.49
N VAL A 193 3.60 15.27 4.18
CA VAL A 193 2.27 15.60 4.68
C VAL A 193 1.66 14.37 5.32
N GLU A 194 1.14 14.55 6.54
CA GLU A 194 0.36 13.52 7.23
C GLU A 194 -0.90 13.22 6.43
N ARG A 195 -1.20 11.94 6.27
CA ARG A 195 -2.45 11.44 5.73
C ARG A 195 -3.16 10.61 6.79
N PRO A 196 -4.38 11.01 7.19
CA PRO A 196 -5.18 10.17 8.08
C PRO A 196 -5.54 8.88 7.35
N ARG A 197 -5.21 7.73 7.95
CA ARG A 197 -5.71 6.43 7.47
C ARG A 197 -7.18 6.27 7.82
N GLY A 198 -7.81 5.36 7.08
CA GLY A 198 -9.22 5.01 7.33
C GLY A 198 -10.15 6.07 6.81
N SER A 199 -9.70 6.89 5.84
CA SER A 199 -10.62 7.73 5.12
C SER A 199 -11.72 6.85 4.50
N PRO A 200 -12.94 7.37 4.34
CA PRO A 200 -14.01 6.64 3.67
C PRO A 200 -13.62 6.08 2.29
N LEU A 201 -12.74 6.77 1.54
CA LEU A 201 -12.19 6.28 0.28
C LEU A 201 -11.25 5.09 0.47
N ASP A 202 -10.33 5.16 1.42
CA ASP A 202 -9.39 4.06 1.70
C ASP A 202 -10.15 2.80 2.10
N THR A 203 -11.15 2.94 2.98
CA THR A 203 -12.01 1.85 3.39
C THR A 203 -12.76 1.29 2.19
N LEU A 204 -13.41 2.14 1.39
CA LEU A 204 -14.11 1.70 0.17
C LEU A 204 -13.22 0.87 -0.75
N VAL A 205 -12.04 1.38 -1.12
CA VAL A 205 -11.15 0.70 -2.07
C VAL A 205 -10.59 -0.57 -1.45
N ALA A 206 -10.10 -0.51 -0.21
CA ALA A 206 -9.50 -1.65 0.46
C ALA A 206 -10.48 -2.83 0.60
N GLU A 207 -11.73 -2.56 0.99
CA GLU A 207 -12.76 -3.57 1.20
C GLU A 207 -13.13 -4.28 -0.11
N LEU A 208 -13.27 -3.54 -1.21
CA LEU A 208 -13.57 -4.11 -2.52
C LEU A 208 -12.39 -4.93 -3.07
N MET A 209 -11.15 -4.45 -2.88
CA MET A 209 -9.96 -5.22 -3.24
C MET A 209 -9.82 -6.49 -2.38
N ILE A 210 -10.20 -6.44 -1.10
CA ILE A 210 -10.21 -7.63 -0.22
C ILE A 210 -11.20 -8.66 -0.76
N VAL A 211 -12.42 -8.24 -1.13
CA VAL A 211 -13.42 -9.12 -1.73
C VAL A 211 -12.89 -9.77 -3.01
N ALA A 212 -12.29 -9.00 -3.92
CA ALA A 212 -11.73 -9.54 -5.16
C ALA A 212 -10.63 -10.58 -4.89
N ASN A 213 -9.66 -10.25 -4.03
CA ASN A 213 -8.55 -11.13 -3.68
C ASN A 213 -9.00 -12.41 -2.94
N ALA A 214 -10.00 -12.31 -2.06
CA ALA A 214 -10.56 -13.46 -1.35
C ALA A 214 -11.37 -14.37 -2.29
N THR A 215 -12.21 -13.78 -3.14
CA THR A 215 -13.03 -14.51 -4.11
C THR A 215 -12.16 -15.27 -5.11
N TRP A 216 -11.19 -14.60 -5.74
CA TRP A 216 -10.32 -15.24 -6.72
C TRP A 216 -9.35 -16.24 -6.09
N GLY A 217 -8.86 -15.97 -4.87
CA GLY A 217 -8.13 -16.97 -4.09
C GLY A 217 -8.96 -18.23 -3.82
N GLY A 218 -10.23 -18.05 -3.44
CA GLY A 218 -11.19 -19.15 -3.26
C GLY A 218 -11.42 -19.95 -4.55
N MET A 219 -11.63 -19.25 -5.68
CA MET A 219 -11.83 -19.90 -6.99
C MET A 219 -10.64 -20.78 -7.39
N LEU A 220 -9.40 -20.29 -7.24
CA LEU A 220 -8.20 -21.07 -7.55
C LEU A 220 -8.06 -22.29 -6.63
N ARG A 221 -8.29 -22.10 -5.32
CA ARG A 221 -8.28 -23.18 -4.32
C ARG A 221 -9.27 -24.27 -4.68
N ASP A 222 -10.52 -23.89 -4.97
CA ASP A 222 -11.62 -24.82 -5.21
C ASP A 222 -11.46 -25.56 -6.55
N ALA A 223 -10.86 -24.90 -7.55
CA ALA A 223 -10.46 -25.53 -8.80
C ALA A 223 -9.18 -26.40 -8.69
N GLY A 224 -8.51 -26.41 -7.53
CA GLY A 224 -7.25 -27.12 -7.34
C GLY A 224 -6.07 -26.56 -8.14
N ILE A 225 -6.19 -25.31 -8.63
CA ILE A 225 -5.16 -24.61 -9.39
C ILE A 225 -4.19 -23.95 -8.41
N PRO A 226 -2.87 -24.16 -8.58
CA PRO A 226 -1.89 -23.57 -7.68
C PRO A 226 -1.76 -22.07 -7.90
N ALA A 227 -1.61 -21.34 -6.80
CA ALA A 227 -1.51 -19.89 -6.75
C ALA A 227 -0.55 -19.48 -5.65
N LEU A 228 -0.23 -18.18 -5.58
CA LEU A 228 0.45 -17.57 -4.45
C LEU A 228 -0.58 -16.93 -3.53
N TYR A 229 -0.76 -17.54 -2.37
CA TYR A 229 -1.64 -17.09 -1.30
C TYR A 229 -0.85 -16.28 -0.28
N ARG A 230 -1.51 -15.29 0.32
CA ARG A 230 -0.99 -14.54 1.46
C ARG A 230 -1.72 -14.99 2.70
N VAL A 231 -0.99 -15.67 3.57
CA VAL A 231 -1.53 -16.36 4.75
C VAL A 231 -1.05 -15.63 5.99
N GLN A 232 -1.93 -15.52 6.99
CA GLN A 232 -1.55 -15.00 8.29
C GLN A 232 -2.00 -15.95 9.38
N SER A 233 -1.04 -16.39 10.19
CA SER A 233 -1.31 -17.20 11.37
C SER A 233 -0.41 -16.77 12.53
N ALA A 234 -0.97 -16.69 13.73
CA ALA A 234 -0.28 -16.24 14.94
C ALA A 234 0.45 -14.89 14.74
N GLY A 235 -0.26 -13.94 14.10
CA GLY A 235 0.23 -12.58 13.81
C GLY A 235 1.20 -12.47 12.63
N LYS A 236 1.83 -13.56 12.18
CA LYS A 236 2.83 -13.52 11.11
C LYS A 236 2.21 -13.71 9.73
N VAL A 237 2.51 -12.78 8.82
CA VAL A 237 2.11 -12.84 7.42
C VAL A 237 3.22 -13.47 6.58
N ARG A 238 2.87 -14.35 5.65
CA ARG A 238 3.81 -14.98 4.71
C ARG A 238 3.15 -15.33 3.39
N MET A 239 3.96 -15.53 2.36
CA MET A 239 3.47 -16.13 1.11
C MET A 239 3.43 -17.66 1.23
N SER A 240 2.51 -18.27 0.51
CA SER A 240 2.27 -19.71 0.54
C SER A 240 1.74 -20.20 -0.81
N THR A 241 2.13 -21.39 -1.25
CA THR A 241 1.47 -22.07 -2.39
C THR A 241 0.23 -22.86 -1.95
N VAL A 242 -0.07 -22.87 -0.65
CA VAL A 242 -1.21 -23.56 -0.05
C VAL A 242 -2.14 -22.52 0.53
N ALA A 243 -3.41 -22.57 0.09
CA ALA A 243 -4.47 -21.73 0.61
C ALA A 243 -4.67 -21.94 2.11
N ALA A 244 -4.78 -20.86 2.85
CA ALA A 244 -5.13 -20.84 4.27
C ALA A 244 -5.68 -19.46 4.64
N ALA A 245 -6.20 -19.35 5.87
CA ALA A 245 -6.79 -18.12 6.37
C ALA A 245 -5.77 -16.98 6.51
N HIS A 246 -6.27 -15.76 6.44
CA HIS A 246 -5.56 -14.55 6.82
C HIS A 246 -6.27 -13.95 8.03
N GLU A 247 -5.87 -14.36 9.23
CA GLU A 247 -6.53 -14.00 10.51
C GLU A 247 -6.76 -12.48 10.65
N GLY A 248 -5.74 -11.67 10.37
CA GLY A 248 -5.83 -10.21 10.46
C GLY A 248 -6.56 -9.54 9.29
N LEU A 249 -7.09 -10.28 8.32
CA LEU A 249 -8.06 -9.74 7.36
C LEU A 249 -9.46 -10.31 7.59
N GLY A 250 -9.62 -11.36 8.41
CA GLY A 250 -10.90 -12.01 8.65
C GLY A 250 -11.41 -12.80 7.44
N VAL A 251 -10.51 -13.42 6.66
CA VAL A 251 -10.87 -14.20 5.46
C VAL A 251 -10.22 -15.60 5.47
N ASP A 252 -10.95 -16.60 4.96
CA ASP A 252 -10.51 -18.01 4.92
C ASP A 252 -9.48 -18.32 3.82
N CYS A 253 -9.39 -17.45 2.82
CA CYS A 253 -8.46 -17.56 1.71
C CYS A 253 -8.16 -16.17 1.16
N TYR A 254 -6.90 -15.90 0.86
CA TYR A 254 -6.49 -14.61 0.35
C TYR A 254 -5.34 -14.76 -0.65
N ALA A 255 -5.55 -14.33 -1.90
CA ALA A 255 -4.52 -14.33 -2.93
C ALA A 255 -4.48 -12.97 -3.62
N TRP A 256 -3.34 -12.29 -3.56
CA TRP A 256 -3.17 -11.01 -4.24
C TRP A 256 -3.33 -11.17 -5.75
N SER A 257 -4.25 -10.39 -6.32
CA SER A 257 -4.68 -10.47 -7.71
C SER A 257 -5.15 -9.10 -8.25
N THR A 258 -5.08 -8.03 -7.43
CA THR A 258 -5.64 -6.71 -7.72
C THR A 258 -4.57 -5.68 -8.09
N SER A 259 -3.31 -6.08 -8.27
CA SER A 259 -2.24 -5.17 -8.70
C SER A 259 -1.22 -5.79 -9.67
N PRO A 260 -1.67 -6.39 -10.79
CA PRO A 260 -0.81 -7.14 -11.72
C PRO A 260 0.17 -6.28 -12.52
N LEU A 261 -0.01 -4.96 -12.64
CA LEU A 261 0.95 -4.08 -13.31
C LEU A 261 2.21 -3.86 -12.48
N ARG A 262 2.10 -3.97 -11.15
CA ARG A 262 3.16 -3.60 -10.20
C ARG A 262 3.60 -4.71 -9.25
N ARG A 263 2.94 -5.87 -9.23
CA ARG A 263 3.33 -7.04 -8.42
C ARG A 263 3.27 -8.32 -9.24
N TYR A 264 4.38 -9.05 -9.26
CA TYR A 264 4.50 -10.28 -10.05
C TYR A 264 3.64 -11.41 -9.50
N CYS A 265 3.42 -11.48 -8.19
CA CYS A 265 2.53 -12.47 -7.61
C CYS A 265 1.07 -12.27 -8.07
N ASP A 266 0.59 -11.03 -8.20
CA ASP A 266 -0.71 -10.72 -8.79
C ASP A 266 -0.77 -11.11 -10.26
N LEU A 267 0.25 -10.79 -11.05
CA LEU A 267 0.34 -11.19 -12.45
C LEU A 267 0.34 -12.72 -12.60
N LEU A 268 1.06 -13.42 -11.72
CA LEU A 268 1.10 -14.88 -11.70
C LEU A 268 -0.28 -15.47 -11.40
N ASN A 269 -0.94 -14.98 -10.35
CA ASN A 269 -2.28 -15.40 -10.00
C ASN A 269 -3.27 -15.06 -11.11
N GLN A 270 -3.10 -13.93 -11.79
CA GLN A 270 -3.91 -13.53 -12.93
C GLN A 270 -3.77 -14.52 -14.10
N TRP A 271 -2.57 -15.00 -14.44
CA TRP A 271 -2.41 -16.04 -15.46
C TRP A 271 -3.16 -17.33 -15.11
N GLN A 272 -3.19 -17.70 -13.83
CA GLN A 272 -3.95 -18.87 -13.36
C GLN A 272 -5.46 -18.64 -13.43
N LEU A 273 -5.93 -17.44 -13.07
CA LEU A 273 -7.35 -17.06 -13.17
C LEU A 273 -7.81 -16.99 -14.62
N ILE A 274 -6.99 -16.46 -15.52
CA ILE A 274 -7.29 -16.44 -16.96
C ILE A 274 -7.43 -17.86 -17.50
N ALA A 275 -6.50 -18.75 -17.15
CA ALA A 275 -6.57 -20.16 -17.56
C ALA A 275 -7.84 -20.83 -17.03
N LEU A 276 -8.16 -20.63 -15.75
CA LEU A 276 -9.41 -21.12 -15.13
C LEU A 276 -10.65 -20.65 -15.88
N LEU A 277 -10.77 -19.34 -16.15
CA LEU A 277 -11.95 -18.76 -16.80
C LEU A 277 -12.09 -19.17 -18.27
N ARG A 278 -11.00 -19.53 -18.94
CA ARG A 278 -11.01 -20.06 -20.31
C ARG A 278 -11.20 -21.58 -20.39
N GLY A 279 -11.14 -22.28 -19.26
CA GLY A 279 -11.09 -23.74 -19.25
C GLY A 279 -9.79 -24.30 -19.84
N GLU A 280 -8.71 -23.53 -19.79
CA GLU A 280 -7.38 -23.88 -20.28
C GLU A 280 -6.54 -24.51 -19.16
N PRO A 281 -5.50 -25.30 -19.49
CA PRO A 281 -4.54 -25.77 -18.50
C PRO A 281 -3.87 -24.62 -17.75
N PRO A 282 -3.60 -24.77 -16.43
CA PRO A 282 -2.96 -23.73 -15.65
C PRO A 282 -1.54 -23.43 -16.17
N SER A 283 -1.15 -22.16 -16.14
CA SER A 283 0.18 -21.71 -16.59
C SER A 283 1.31 -22.30 -15.73
N PHE A 284 1.03 -22.57 -14.45
CA PHE A 284 1.96 -23.25 -13.55
C PHE A 284 1.31 -24.49 -12.93
N ALA A 285 2.03 -25.60 -12.92
CA ALA A 285 1.58 -26.85 -12.32
C ALA A 285 1.74 -26.86 -10.78
N LYS A 286 0.99 -27.73 -10.08
CA LYS A 286 0.90 -27.77 -8.60
C LYS A 286 2.22 -28.00 -7.86
N LYS A 287 3.22 -28.54 -8.55
CA LYS A 287 4.58 -28.77 -8.03
C LYS A 287 5.65 -28.12 -8.93
N SER A 288 5.30 -27.02 -9.58
CA SER A 288 6.20 -26.26 -10.44
C SER A 288 7.37 -25.70 -9.64
N SER A 289 8.60 -26.02 -10.07
CA SER A 289 9.83 -25.41 -9.57
C SER A 289 9.80 -23.89 -9.74
N GLU A 290 9.21 -23.42 -10.83
CA GLU A 290 9.08 -22.00 -11.18
C GLU A 290 8.18 -21.27 -10.18
N LEU A 291 7.07 -21.89 -9.74
CA LEU A 291 6.17 -21.34 -8.74
C LEU A 291 6.87 -21.21 -7.37
N PHE A 292 7.58 -22.25 -6.92
CA PHE A 292 8.32 -22.20 -5.66
C PHE A 292 9.47 -21.19 -5.70
N ALA A 293 10.19 -21.11 -6.83
CA ALA A 293 11.21 -20.11 -7.03
C ALA A 293 10.61 -18.70 -7.03
N ALA A 294 9.46 -18.49 -7.68
CA ALA A 294 8.77 -17.20 -7.68
C ALA A 294 8.35 -16.78 -6.27
N LEU A 295 7.81 -17.70 -5.46
CA LEU A 295 7.46 -17.42 -4.06
C LEU A 295 8.69 -16.95 -3.26
N ARG A 296 9.76 -17.75 -3.27
CA ARG A 296 10.99 -17.45 -2.52
C ARG A 296 11.59 -16.11 -2.96
N ASP A 297 11.73 -15.92 -4.26
CA ASP A 297 12.38 -14.72 -4.79
C ASP A 297 11.53 -13.47 -4.55
N PHE A 298 10.20 -13.59 -4.60
CA PHE A 298 9.30 -12.52 -4.23
C PHE A 298 9.47 -12.14 -2.76
N GLU A 299 9.48 -13.09 -1.81
CA GLU A 299 9.68 -12.78 -0.39
C GLU A 299 11.01 -12.06 -0.14
N LEU A 300 12.11 -12.52 -0.74
CA LEU A 300 13.43 -11.90 -0.61
C LEU A 300 13.48 -10.49 -1.22
N THR A 301 13.06 -10.37 -2.48
CA THR A 301 13.19 -9.11 -3.24
C THR A 301 12.24 -8.05 -2.69
N TYR A 302 11.01 -8.44 -2.35
CA TYR A 302 10.02 -7.54 -1.77
C TYR A 302 10.49 -7.00 -0.41
N ALA A 303 11.13 -7.84 0.41
CA ALA A 303 11.74 -7.39 1.66
C ALA A 303 12.88 -6.37 1.44
N SER A 304 13.77 -6.64 0.47
CA SER A 304 14.84 -5.70 0.11
C SER A 304 14.32 -4.37 -0.44
N TYR A 305 13.25 -4.40 -1.25
CA TYR A 305 12.63 -3.16 -1.76
C TYR A 305 11.97 -2.36 -0.64
N ALA A 306 11.30 -3.03 0.30
CA ALA A 306 10.73 -2.37 1.46
C ALA A 306 11.82 -1.75 2.36
N GLU A 307 12.97 -2.40 2.50
CA GLU A 307 14.12 -1.83 3.23
C GLU A 307 14.70 -0.60 2.53
N PHE A 308 14.88 -0.66 1.21
CA PHE A 308 15.32 0.48 0.41
C PHE A 308 14.34 1.66 0.51
N GLN A 309 13.04 1.40 0.42
CA GLN A 309 11.99 2.40 0.61
C GLN A 309 12.06 3.08 1.97
N ARG A 310 12.15 2.30 3.05
CA ARG A 310 12.29 2.84 4.41
C ARG A 310 13.55 3.68 4.56
N ALA A 311 14.67 3.25 3.98
CA ALA A 311 15.91 4.03 4.00
C ALA A 311 15.76 5.36 3.26
N MET A 312 15.05 5.38 2.13
CA MET A 312 14.76 6.60 1.37
C MET A 312 13.81 7.55 2.11
N GLU A 313 12.71 7.03 2.68
CA GLU A 313 11.79 7.83 3.50
C GLU A 313 12.52 8.44 4.69
N ARG A 314 13.38 7.67 5.36
CA ARG A 314 14.22 8.14 6.45
C ARG A 314 15.18 9.24 5.99
N TYR A 315 15.87 9.04 4.86
CA TYR A 315 16.73 10.08 4.28
C TYR A 315 15.96 11.40 4.10
N TRP A 316 14.76 11.33 3.52
CA TRP A 316 13.96 12.52 3.25
C TRP A 316 13.36 13.15 4.51
N CYS A 317 13.08 12.37 5.56
CA CYS A 317 12.73 12.94 6.87
C CYS A 317 13.89 13.74 7.47
N LEU A 318 15.11 13.19 7.42
CA LEU A 318 16.31 13.85 7.93
C LEU A 318 16.64 15.10 7.12
N ASN A 319 16.50 15.02 5.79
CA ASN A 319 16.62 16.16 4.90
C ASN A 319 15.56 17.22 5.25
N TRP A 320 14.29 16.85 5.44
CA TRP A 320 13.23 17.78 5.80
C TRP A 320 13.51 18.52 7.12
N LEU A 321 14.04 17.83 8.15
CA LEU A 321 14.44 18.48 9.41
C LEU A 321 15.46 19.60 9.20
N LEU A 322 16.47 19.34 8.38
CA LEU A 322 17.49 20.34 8.03
C LEU A 322 16.92 21.47 7.16
N GLN A 323 16.05 21.12 6.20
CA GLN A 323 15.46 22.03 5.23
C GLN A 323 14.58 23.07 5.91
N GLU A 324 13.72 22.63 6.83
CA GLU A 324 12.82 23.49 7.60
C GLU A 324 13.50 24.09 8.85
N ARG A 325 14.80 23.81 9.06
CA ARG A 325 15.61 24.30 10.20
C ARG A 325 14.97 23.97 11.55
N ILE A 326 14.57 22.72 11.70
CA ILE A 326 13.93 22.21 12.91
C ILE A 326 14.99 21.93 13.97
N ASP A 327 15.18 22.87 14.90
CA ASP A 327 16.09 22.70 16.04
C ASP A 327 15.44 21.98 17.23
N ILE A 328 14.10 22.01 17.32
CA ILE A 328 13.31 21.43 18.40
C ILE A 328 12.07 20.79 17.81
N PHE A 329 11.76 19.57 18.24
CA PHE A 329 10.55 18.85 17.79
C PHE A 329 9.95 18.00 18.91
N GLU A 330 8.68 17.63 18.73
CA GLU A 330 7.97 16.73 19.64
C GLU A 330 8.00 15.29 19.15
N ALA A 331 8.03 14.35 20.10
CA ALA A 331 8.05 12.93 19.82
C ALA A 331 7.28 12.13 20.88
N HIS A 332 6.92 10.91 20.53
CA HIS A 332 6.29 9.93 21.41
C HIS A 332 7.29 8.82 21.77
N VAL A 333 7.38 8.48 23.05
CA VAL A 333 8.24 7.39 23.52
C VAL A 333 7.65 6.04 23.12
N LEU A 334 8.36 5.29 22.28
CA LEU A 334 7.96 3.95 21.85
C LEU A 334 8.34 2.90 22.90
N LYS A 335 9.65 2.75 23.13
CA LYS A 335 10.22 1.77 24.07
C LYS A 335 11.66 2.15 24.38
N GLU A 336 12.09 2.02 25.64
CA GLU A 336 13.46 2.30 26.07
C GLU A 336 13.90 3.71 25.61
N SER A 337 14.93 3.80 24.76
CA SER A 337 15.45 5.04 24.19
C SER A 337 14.83 5.39 22.84
N LEU A 338 13.87 4.62 22.32
CA LEU A 338 13.28 4.86 21.01
C LEU A 338 12.12 5.86 21.11
N VAL A 339 12.18 6.88 20.26
CA VAL A 339 11.18 7.94 20.16
C VAL A 339 10.74 8.11 18.71
N ARG A 340 9.45 8.35 18.50
CA ARG A 340 8.79 8.56 17.21
C ARG A 340 8.42 10.03 17.07
N ALA A 341 8.98 10.74 16.09
CA ALA A 341 8.61 12.14 15.83
C ALA A 341 7.10 12.26 15.59
N ALA A 342 6.47 13.30 16.15
CA ALA A 342 5.02 13.46 16.12
C ALA A 342 4.45 13.78 14.73
N ASP A 343 5.20 14.53 13.92
CA ASP A 343 4.75 15.14 12.65
C ASP A 343 5.51 14.61 11.42
N LEU A 344 6.36 13.61 11.60
CA LEU A 344 7.15 12.98 10.53
C LEU A 344 7.13 11.47 10.71
N PRO A 345 7.36 10.65 9.68
CA PRO A 345 7.63 9.20 9.75
C PRO A 345 9.07 8.85 10.19
N LEU A 346 9.60 9.53 11.21
CA LEU A 346 10.95 9.33 11.72
C LEU A 346 10.97 8.71 13.13
N VAL A 347 11.65 7.57 13.28
CA VAL A 347 12.01 7.00 14.59
C VAL A 347 13.49 7.28 14.87
N LEU A 348 13.81 7.71 16.08
CA LEU A 348 15.17 8.00 16.52
C LEU A 348 15.49 7.28 17.81
N ARG A 349 16.78 7.01 18.02
CA ARG A 349 17.29 6.58 19.32
C ARG A 349 17.76 7.81 20.09
N LEU A 350 17.27 7.94 21.31
CA LEU A 350 17.54 9.03 22.22
C LEU A 350 18.13 8.49 23.53
N PRO A 351 19.45 8.27 23.61
CA PRO A 351 20.09 7.75 24.81
C PRO A 351 19.93 8.65 26.05
N SER A 352 19.65 9.94 25.84
CA SER A 352 19.42 10.92 26.91
C SER A 352 18.00 10.89 27.50
N LEU A 353 17.12 9.98 27.03
CA LEU A 353 15.78 9.84 27.58
C LEU A 353 15.87 9.47 29.08
N PRO A 354 15.13 10.16 29.98
CA PRO A 354 14.99 9.76 31.37
C PRO A 354 14.43 8.33 31.52
N ASP A 355 14.44 7.82 32.75
CA ASP A 355 13.93 6.48 33.02
C ASP A 355 12.43 6.32 32.68
N LEU A 356 11.98 5.06 32.64
CA LEU A 356 10.60 4.70 32.33
C LEU A 356 9.58 5.29 33.33
N ALA A 357 9.99 5.68 34.54
CA ALA A 357 9.08 6.27 35.52
C ALA A 357 8.77 7.73 35.14
N GLN A 358 9.72 8.45 34.55
CA GLN A 358 9.54 9.83 34.10
C GLN A 358 8.96 9.89 32.68
N THR A 359 9.36 8.97 31.82
CA THR A 359 8.94 8.89 30.41
C THR A 359 8.44 7.47 30.06
N PRO A 360 7.21 7.12 30.46
CA PRO A 360 6.62 5.84 30.08
C PRO A 360 6.35 5.76 28.57
N ARG A 361 6.17 4.54 28.04
CA ARG A 361 5.66 4.33 26.67
C ARG A 361 4.41 5.16 26.44
N GLY A 362 4.32 5.85 25.31
CA GLY A 362 3.24 6.78 25.00
C GLY A 362 3.53 8.24 25.37
N ALA A 363 4.50 8.49 26.27
CA ALA A 363 4.77 9.85 26.74
C ALA A 363 5.20 10.76 25.59
N ARG A 364 4.63 11.97 25.58
CA ARG A 364 5.06 13.07 24.70
C ARG A 364 6.26 13.76 25.31
N VAL A 365 7.32 13.91 24.52
CA VAL A 365 8.57 14.53 24.91
C VAL A 365 8.98 15.56 23.88
N ARG A 366 9.67 16.60 24.34
CA ARG A 366 10.26 17.63 23.48
C ARG A 366 11.78 17.45 23.45
N LEU A 367 12.32 17.45 22.25
CA LEU A 367 13.72 17.09 21.97
C LEU A 367 14.40 18.22 21.22
N ALA A 368 15.66 18.50 21.56
CA ALA A 368 16.53 19.31 20.73
C ALA A 368 17.23 18.42 19.70
N LEU A 369 17.26 18.85 18.44
CA LEU A 369 18.07 18.25 17.39
C LEU A 369 19.49 18.81 17.50
N GLU A 370 20.50 17.95 17.63
CA GLU A 370 21.90 18.37 17.79
C GLU A 370 22.73 18.16 16.53
N ALA A 371 22.49 17.05 15.82
CA ALA A 371 23.18 16.74 14.58
C ALA A 371 22.34 15.81 13.70
N VAL A 372 22.50 15.95 12.39
CA VAL A 372 21.95 15.04 11.37
C VAL A 372 23.11 14.54 10.51
N ASP A 373 23.18 13.22 10.31
CA ASP A 373 24.11 12.57 9.40
C ASP A 373 23.31 11.87 8.30
N LEU A 374 23.29 12.50 7.12
CA LEU A 374 22.55 11.98 5.96
C LEU A 374 23.19 10.73 5.35
N LEU A 375 24.48 10.48 5.58
CA LEU A 375 25.18 9.32 5.05
C LEU A 375 24.92 8.09 5.93
N ALA A 376 24.99 8.27 7.25
CA ALA A 376 24.64 7.23 8.21
C ALA A 376 23.12 7.03 8.36
N LEU A 377 22.31 7.91 7.74
CA LEU A 377 20.87 8.01 7.96
C LEU A 377 20.55 8.08 9.45
N ASP A 378 21.18 9.01 10.17
CA ASP A 378 20.97 9.15 11.61
C ASP A 378 20.78 10.60 12.04
N ALA A 379 20.11 10.78 13.18
CA ALA A 379 20.01 12.07 13.85
C ALA A 379 20.19 11.89 15.35
N ARG A 380 20.99 12.78 15.94
CA ARG A 380 21.20 12.86 17.38
C ARG A 380 20.37 13.99 17.93
N GLY A 381 19.72 13.71 19.05
CA GLY A 381 19.02 14.72 19.81
C GLY A 381 19.26 14.57 21.31
N ARG A 382 18.72 15.54 22.04
CA ARG A 382 18.75 15.55 23.50
C ARG A 382 17.38 15.82 24.06
N PHE A 383 17.02 15.06 25.10
CA PHE A 383 15.81 15.31 25.87
C PHE A 383 15.83 16.72 26.49
N LEU A 384 14.73 17.46 26.33
CA LEU A 384 14.51 18.75 26.98
C LEU A 384 13.52 18.60 28.14
N GLU A 385 12.30 18.19 27.82
CA GLU A 385 11.21 18.09 28.80
C GLU A 385 10.12 17.12 28.35
N ARG A 386 9.31 16.68 29.31
CA ARG A 386 8.06 15.97 29.04
C ARG A 386 6.95 16.98 28.84
N VAL A 387 6.18 16.83 27.77
CA VAL A 387 5.03 17.68 27.48
C VAL A 387 3.84 17.19 28.32
N ALA A 388 3.19 18.09 29.06
CA ALA A 388 1.97 17.77 29.82
C ALA A 388 0.84 17.39 28.85
N ALA A 389 0.21 16.24 29.07
CA ALA A 389 -0.74 15.66 28.13
C ALA A 389 -2.07 16.44 28.09
N ALA A 390 -2.59 16.70 26.89
CA ALA A 390 -4.04 16.84 26.69
C ALA A 390 -4.68 15.50 26.34
N GLU A 391 -3.97 14.58 25.67
CA GLU A 391 -4.51 13.27 25.29
C GLU A 391 -3.42 12.19 25.34
N THR A 392 -3.77 11.05 25.92
CA THR A 392 -2.97 9.82 25.92
C THR A 392 -3.24 9.10 24.60
N ILE A 393 -2.24 8.97 23.73
CA ILE A 393 -2.38 8.14 22.53
C ILE A 393 -2.33 6.67 22.98
N GLU A 394 -3.44 5.96 22.85
CA GLU A 394 -3.47 4.50 23.00
C GLU A 394 -2.85 3.83 21.77
N ALA A 395 -2.02 2.83 22.06
CA ALA A 395 -1.31 1.94 21.13
C ALA A 395 -0.29 2.64 20.18
N LEU A 396 0.97 2.70 20.63
CA LEU A 396 2.13 2.89 19.76
C LEU A 396 2.59 1.55 19.19
N ASP A 397 2.91 1.52 17.89
CA ASP A 397 3.14 0.32 17.08
C ASP A 397 4.36 -0.52 17.51
N GLU A 398 4.27 -1.85 17.43
CA GLU A 398 5.40 -2.78 17.59
C GLU A 398 6.23 -2.90 16.30
N GLU A 399 5.64 -2.61 15.14
CA GLU A 399 6.31 -2.60 13.83
C GLU A 399 7.33 -1.46 13.74
N ASP A 400 7.01 -0.25 14.22
CA ASP A 400 7.94 0.88 14.36
C ASP A 400 9.13 0.56 15.29
N VAL A 401 8.90 -0.30 16.30
CA VAL A 401 9.95 -0.75 17.23
C VAL A 401 10.87 -1.76 16.56
N GLU A 402 10.36 -2.71 15.78
CA GLU A 402 11.18 -3.64 15.00
C GLU A 402 12.00 -2.91 13.92
N ILE A 403 11.42 -1.91 13.27
CA ILE A 403 12.08 -1.10 12.23
C ILE A 403 13.27 -0.31 12.81
N ALA A 404 13.11 0.31 13.97
CA ALA A 404 14.18 1.09 14.61
C ALA A 404 15.29 0.25 15.23
N VAL A 405 15.00 -1.02 15.58
CA VAL A 405 15.98 -1.99 16.08
C VAL A 405 16.79 -2.60 14.94
N ALA A 406 16.24 -2.69 13.72
CA ALA A 406 16.92 -3.27 12.55
C ALA A 406 17.95 -2.34 11.88
N THR A 407 17.91 -1.03 12.12
CA THR A 407 18.95 -0.09 11.68
C THR A 407 20.24 -0.29 12.48
N PRO A 408 21.37 -0.71 11.86
CA PRO A 408 22.63 -0.85 12.57
C PRO A 408 23.12 0.54 13.00
N SER A 409 23.43 0.68 14.29
CA SER A 409 24.31 1.77 14.76
C SER A 409 25.68 1.53 14.13
N VAL A 410 25.99 2.22 13.03
CA VAL A 410 27.33 2.19 12.47
C VAL A 410 28.24 2.87 13.50
N ALA A 411 29.11 2.08 14.13
CA ALA A 411 30.12 2.61 15.03
C ALA A 411 30.95 3.66 14.27
N PRO A 412 31.34 4.78 14.91
CA PRO A 412 32.11 5.81 14.23
C PRO A 412 33.37 5.19 13.63
N LEU A 413 33.60 5.43 12.34
CA LEU A 413 34.84 5.12 11.68
C LEU A 413 35.96 5.80 12.47
N ALA A 414 36.86 5.00 13.05
CA ALA A 414 38.02 5.50 13.76
C ALA A 414 38.78 6.48 12.87
N GLU A 415 39.05 7.69 13.38
CA GLU A 415 39.84 8.68 12.67
C GLU A 415 41.17 8.06 12.20
N PRO A 416 41.60 8.33 10.96
CA PRO A 416 42.92 7.89 10.52
C PRO A 416 43.95 8.63 11.35
N GLY A 417 44.59 7.90 12.27
CA GLY A 417 45.65 8.40 13.13
C GLY A 417 46.69 9.14 12.31
N ALA A 418 46.88 10.41 12.65
CA ALA A 418 47.91 11.28 12.11
C ALA A 418 49.29 10.65 12.36
N ASN A 419 49.83 10.00 11.34
CA ASN A 419 51.21 9.55 11.33
C ASN A 419 52.09 10.77 10.99
N HIS A 420 52.41 11.57 11.99
CA HIS A 420 53.46 12.58 11.88
C HIS A 420 54.82 11.90 11.93
N ALA A 421 55.56 12.02 10.83
CA ALA A 421 57.00 11.77 10.80
C ALA A 421 57.76 12.85 11.59
N ALA A 422 58.78 12.41 12.34
CA ALA A 422 60.13 13.00 12.50
C ALA A 422 60.63 12.86 13.96
N GLY A 423 61.76 12.17 14.13
CA GLY A 423 62.51 12.06 15.38
C GLY A 423 63.15 10.70 15.59
#